data_AF-A0A2N8DNB1-F1
#
_entry.id   AF-A0A2N8DNB1-F1
#
_cell.length_a   1.000
_cell.length_b   1.000
_cell.length_c   1.000
_cell.angle_alpha   90.00
_cell.angle_beta   90.00
_cell.angle_gamma   90.00
#
_symmetry.space_group_name_H-M   'P 1'
#
loop_
_entity.id
_entity.type
_entity.pdbx_description
1 polymer ?
#
loop_
_entity_poly.entity_id
_entity_poly.type
_entity_poly.pdbx_seq_one_letter_code
_entity_poly.pdbx_strand_id
1 'polypeptide(L)'
;MSTFTERLKDARKSAGLSQERLGIEAGLEPASASARMNQYEKGVHHPGESTVQQIAAVLNLPAAFFYCEDDDTAYLLQCFHCLKNDDRKQVIELAESLALRH
;
A
#
# COMPACT_ATOMS: atom_id res chain seq x y z
N MET A 1 6.19 -16.30 0.35
CA MET A 1 6.20 -14.85 0.63
C MET A 1 4.81 -14.49 1.11
N SER A 2 4.64 -13.49 1.96
CA SER A 2 3.30 -13.03 2.39
C SER A 2 2.79 -11.96 1.43
N THR A 3 1.47 -11.79 1.36
CA THR A 3 0.81 -10.72 0.58
C THR A 3 1.47 -9.36 0.84
N PHE A 4 1.78 -9.08 2.10
CA PHE A 4 2.48 -7.86 2.50
C PHE A 4 3.85 -7.72 1.84
N THR A 5 4.66 -8.78 1.85
CA THR A 5 6.03 -8.73 1.29
C THR A 5 6.03 -8.47 -0.21
N GLU A 6 5.09 -9.08 -0.94
CA GLU A 6 4.95 -8.93 -2.38
C GLU A 6 4.43 -7.53 -2.73
N ARG A 7 3.32 -7.12 -2.13
CA ARG A 7 2.71 -5.79 -2.34
C ARG A 7 3.67 -4.66 -1.97
N LEU A 8 4.41 -4.77 -0.87
CA LEU A 8 5.40 -3.76 -0.46
C LEU A 8 6.49 -3.59 -1.52
N LYS A 9 7.07 -4.71 -1.96
CA LYS A 9 8.15 -4.72 -2.93
C LYS A 9 7.71 -4.15 -4.28
N ASP A 10 6.52 -4.54 -4.72
CA ASP A 10 5.97 -4.10 -6.00
C ASP A 10 5.58 -2.63 -5.97
N ALA A 11 4.87 -2.18 -4.93
CA ALA A 11 4.54 -0.77 -4.74
C ALA A 11 5.80 0.11 -4.69
N ARG A 12 6.83 -0.31 -3.94
CA ARG A 12 8.11 0.43 -3.88
C ARG A 12 8.76 0.54 -5.25
N LYS A 13 8.82 -0.57 -5.99
CA LYS A 13 9.42 -0.60 -7.34
C LYS A 13 8.65 0.29 -8.31
N SER A 14 7.32 0.24 -8.28
CA SER A 14 6.45 1.10 -9.10
C SER A 14 6.62 2.58 -8.77
N ALA A 15 6.90 2.91 -7.50
CA ALA A 15 7.25 4.27 -7.08
C ALA A 15 8.71 4.68 -7.42
N GLY A 16 9.53 3.76 -7.95
CA GLY A 16 10.92 4.04 -8.29
C GLY A 16 11.84 4.27 -7.07
N LEU A 17 11.45 3.79 -5.89
CA LEU A 17 12.19 4.02 -4.65
C LEU A 17 13.17 2.88 -4.34
N SER A 18 14.34 3.23 -3.80
CA SER A 18 15.22 2.24 -3.15
C SER A 18 14.64 1.84 -1.79
N GLN A 19 15.07 0.69 -1.25
CA GLN A 19 14.68 0.26 0.10
C GLN A 19 15.10 1.31 1.15
N GLU A 20 16.32 1.84 1.03
CA GLU A 20 16.82 2.91 1.90
C GLU A 20 15.95 4.16 1.83
N ARG A 21 15.65 4.63 0.62
CA ARG A 21 14.88 5.86 0.41
C ARG A 21 13.46 5.73 0.96
N LEU A 22 12.78 4.62 0.67
CA LEU A 22 11.45 4.35 1.24
C LEU A 22 11.51 4.31 2.77
N GLY A 23 12.53 3.66 3.34
CA GLY A 23 12.70 3.59 4.79
C GLY A 23 12.88 4.96 5.43
N ILE A 24 13.75 5.81 4.87
CA ILE A 24 13.99 7.16 5.37
C ILE A 24 12.73 8.03 5.24
N GLU A 25 12.08 8.01 4.08
CA GLU A 25 10.84 8.79 3.85
C GLU A 25 9.69 8.31 4.77
N ALA A 26 9.67 7.02 5.13
CA ALA A 26 8.72 6.46 6.10
C ALA A 26 9.12 6.72 7.57
N GLY A 27 10.18 7.50 7.83
CA GLY A 27 10.60 7.89 9.18
C GLY A 27 11.47 6.87 9.90
N LEU A 28 12.11 5.94 9.18
CA LEU A 28 13.14 5.06 9.75
C LEU A 28 14.48 5.79 9.84
N GLU A 29 15.25 5.47 10.88
CA GLU A 29 16.62 5.96 11.05
C GLU A 29 17.50 5.58 9.83
N PRO A 30 18.19 6.54 9.18
CA PRO A 30 18.95 6.30 7.95
C PRO A 30 19.93 5.12 8.03
N ALA A 31 20.63 4.98 9.16
CA ALA A 31 21.60 3.91 9.39
C ALA A 31 20.99 2.49 9.36
N SER A 32 19.67 2.37 9.54
CA SER A 32 18.96 1.08 9.57
C SER A 32 17.88 0.93 8.50
N ALA A 33 17.55 2.00 7.77
CA ALA A 33 16.42 2.07 6.85
C ALA A 33 16.46 0.97 5.78
N SER A 34 17.60 0.81 5.10
CA SER A 34 17.79 -0.23 4.07
C SER A 34 17.62 -1.64 4.63
N ALA A 35 18.26 -1.93 5.77
CA ALA A 35 18.21 -3.25 6.41
C ALA A 35 16.80 -3.62 6.85
N ARG A 36 16.07 -2.69 7.48
CA ARG A 36 14.69 -2.88 7.94
C ARG A 36 13.73 -3.09 6.76
N MET A 37 13.80 -2.27 5.71
CA MET A 37 12.97 -2.45 4.53
C MET A 37 13.24 -3.79 3.83
N ASN A 38 14.50 -4.20 3.72
CA ASN A 38 14.83 -5.53 3.21
C ASN A 38 14.27 -6.68 4.08
N GLN A 39 14.30 -6.54 5.40
CA GLN A 39 13.68 -7.53 6.30
C GLN A 39 12.17 -7.60 6.12
N TYR A 40 11.51 -6.46 5.91
CA TYR A 40 10.07 -6.40 5.62
C TYR A 40 9.75 -7.04 4.26
N GLU A 41 10.51 -6.76 3.21
CA GLU A 41 10.29 -7.36 1.88
C GLU A 41 10.64 -8.86 1.81
N LYS A 42 11.46 -9.36 2.73
CA LYS A 42 11.76 -10.79 2.85
C LYS A 42 10.84 -11.54 3.81
N GLY A 43 10.00 -10.80 4.56
CA GLY A 43 9.10 -11.37 5.57
C GLY A 43 9.82 -11.86 6.81
N VAL A 44 11.04 -11.39 7.06
CA VAL A 44 11.82 -11.71 8.28
C VAL A 44 11.21 -11.01 9.49
N HIS A 45 10.76 -9.76 9.29
CA HIS A 45 10.02 -9.01 10.29
C HIS A 45 8.76 -8.43 9.67
N HIS A 46 7.73 -8.30 10.48
CA HIS A 46 6.52 -7.57 10.12
C HIS A 46 6.58 -6.17 10.72
N PRO A 47 6.39 -5.10 9.94
CA PRO A 47 6.29 -3.75 10.50
C PRO A 47 5.04 -3.61 11.37
N GLY A 48 5.12 -2.78 12.41
CA GLY A 48 3.95 -2.39 13.19
C GLY A 48 3.00 -1.51 12.37
N GLU A 49 1.77 -1.36 12.83
CA GLU A 49 0.72 -0.61 12.13
C GLU A 49 1.14 0.83 11.77
N SER A 50 1.77 1.54 12.71
CA SER A 50 2.26 2.91 12.47
C SER A 50 3.27 2.98 11.33
N THR A 51 4.22 2.04 11.28
CA THR A 51 5.19 1.95 10.18
C THR A 51 4.51 1.61 8.86
N VAL A 52 3.49 0.74 8.86
CA VAL A 52 2.71 0.45 7.65
C VAL A 52 1.98 1.71 7.15
N GLN A 53 1.37 2.49 8.04
CA GLN A 53 0.73 3.75 7.67
C GLN A 53 1.72 4.77 7.11
N GLN A 54 2.92 4.87 7.68
CA GLN A 54 3.99 5.73 7.16
C GLN A 54 4.45 5.31 5.76
N ILE A 55 4.70 4.01 5.56
CA ILE A 55 5.04 3.44 4.24
C ILE A 55 3.92 3.73 3.23
N ALA A 56 2.66 3.50 3.63
CA ALA A 56 1.47 3.73 2.80
C ALA A 56 1.38 5.19 2.35
N ALA A 57 1.61 6.14 3.26
CA ALA A 57 1.60 7.56 2.97
C ALA A 57 2.70 7.95 1.97
N VAL A 58 3.92 7.44 2.12
CA VAL A 58 5.03 7.69 1.18
C VAL A 58 4.72 7.15 -0.21
N LEU A 59 4.10 5.97 -0.28
CA LEU A 59 3.75 5.32 -1.55
C LEU A 59 2.44 5.83 -2.14
N ASN A 60 1.74 6.75 -1.46
CA ASN A 60 0.42 7.25 -1.84
C ASN A 60 -0.58 6.10 -2.11
N LEU A 61 -0.63 5.16 -1.17
CA LEU A 61 -1.50 3.98 -1.20
C LEU A 61 -2.28 3.86 0.13
N PRO A 62 -3.47 3.25 0.13
CA PRO A 62 -4.14 2.92 1.38
C PRO A 62 -3.43 1.75 2.08
N ALA A 63 -3.33 1.76 3.41
CA ALA A 63 -2.67 0.67 4.15
C ALA A 63 -3.28 -0.72 3.87
N ALA A 64 -4.58 -0.78 3.57
CA ALA A 64 -5.27 -2.00 3.17
C ALA A 64 -4.69 -2.66 1.90
N PHE A 65 -4.07 -1.88 1.01
CA PHE A 65 -3.43 -2.38 -0.21
C PHE A 65 -2.39 -3.47 0.10
N PHE A 66 -1.60 -3.31 1.16
CA PHE A 66 -0.54 -4.26 1.52
C PHE A 66 -1.07 -5.59 2.04
N TYR A 67 -2.37 -5.69 2.36
CA TYR A 67 -2.98 -6.91 2.87
C TYR A 67 -3.99 -7.50 1.90
N CYS A 68 -4.15 -6.91 0.71
CA CYS A 68 -5.10 -7.35 -0.29
C CYS A 68 -4.47 -8.38 -1.24
N GLU A 69 -4.92 -9.63 -1.14
CA GLU A 69 -4.44 -10.73 -1.99
C GLU A 69 -4.94 -10.63 -3.42
N ASP A 70 -6.20 -10.22 -3.61
CA ASP A 70 -6.82 -10.07 -4.92
C ASP A 70 -6.29 -8.83 -5.66
N ASP A 71 -5.75 -9.03 -6.87
CA ASP A 71 -5.15 -7.96 -7.67
C ASP A 71 -6.15 -6.90 -8.11
N ASP A 72 -7.35 -7.31 -8.51
CA ASP A 72 -8.40 -6.39 -8.95
C ASP A 72 -8.89 -5.52 -7.78
N THR A 73 -9.05 -6.11 -6.60
CA THR A 73 -9.42 -5.40 -5.38
C THR A 73 -8.30 -4.46 -4.92
N ALA A 74 -7.04 -4.88 -4.99
CA ALA A 74 -5.90 -4.04 -4.64
C ALA A 74 -5.79 -2.83 -5.59
N TYR A 75 -6.03 -3.05 -6.88
CA TYR A 75 -6.08 -1.98 -7.87
C TYR A 75 -7.26 -1.03 -7.61
N LEU A 76 -8.44 -1.56 -7.28
CA LEU A 76 -9.59 -0.74 -6.91
C LEU A 76 -9.30 0.12 -5.67
N LEU A 77 -8.65 -0.45 -4.64
CA LEU A 77 -8.20 0.29 -3.45
C LEU A 77 -7.27 1.46 -3.83
N GLN A 78 -6.30 1.20 -4.70
CA GLN A 78 -5.38 2.23 -5.19
C GLN A 78 -6.12 3.34 -5.95
N CYS A 79 -6.98 2.98 -6.92
CA CYS A 79 -7.76 3.96 -7.67
C CYS A 79 -8.64 4.78 -6.74
N PHE A 80 -9.40 4.12 -5.86
CA PHE A 80 -10.33 4.75 -4.94
C PHE A 80 -9.65 5.68 -3.94
N HIS A 81 -8.41 5.35 -3.52
CA HIS A 81 -7.59 6.21 -2.66
C HIS A 81 -7.23 7.55 -3.32
N CYS A 82 -7.04 7.57 -4.64
CA CYS A 82 -6.68 8.77 -5.39
C CYS A 82 -7.89 9.64 -5.79
N LEU A 83 -9.12 9.17 -5.59
CA LEU A 83 -10.34 9.89 -5.97
C LEU A 83 -10.68 11.03 -5.02
N LYS A 84 -11.27 12.10 -5.57
CA LYS A 84 -11.91 13.16 -4.78
C LYS A 84 -13.26 12.67 -4.23
N ASN A 85 -13.79 13.38 -3.24
CA ASN A 85 -15.02 12.98 -2.56
C ASN A 85 -16.21 12.78 -3.51
N ASP A 86 -16.38 13.65 -4.51
CA ASP A 86 -17.48 13.53 -5.48
C ASP A 86 -17.33 12.30 -6.38
N ASP A 87 -16.11 12.02 -6.85
CA ASP A 87 -15.82 10.84 -7.67
C ASP A 87 -15.97 9.54 -6.87
N ARG A 88 -15.58 9.54 -5.59
CA ARG A 88 -15.78 8.40 -4.69
C ARG A 88 -17.25 8.05 -4.55
N LYS A 89 -18.11 9.06 -4.42
CA LYS A 89 -19.56 8.87 -4.34
C LYS A 89 -20.09 8.23 -5.62
N GLN A 90 -19.67 8.70 -6.79
CA GLN A 90 -20.08 8.12 -8.07
C GLN A 90 -19.64 6.65 -8.22
N VAL A 91 -18.41 6.32 -7.79
CA VAL A 91 -17.92 4.93 -7.82
C VAL A 91 -18.73 4.02 -6.90
N ILE A 92 -19.05 4.48 -5.68
CA ILE A 92 -19.90 3.71 -4.75
C ILE A 92 -21.29 3.51 -5.37
N GLU A 93 -21.94 4.57 -5.87
CA GLU A 93 -23.27 4.48 -6.48
C GLU A 93 -23.29 3.52 -7.67
N LEU A 94 -22.26 3.55 -8.53
CA LEU A 94 -22.12 2.61 -9.64
C LEU A 94 -21.97 1.18 -9.14
N ALA A 95 -21.06 0.94 -8.18
CA ALA A 95 -20.83 -0.38 -7.61
C ALA A 95 -22.10 -0.95 -6.97
N GLU A 96 -22.83 -0.14 -6.19
CA GLU A 96 -24.12 -0.49 -5.60
C GLU A 96 -25.14 -0.82 -6.69
N SER A 97 -25.22 -0.04 -7.76
CA SER A 97 -26.16 -0.28 -8.86
C SER A 97 -25.89 -1.58 -9.63
N LEU A 98 -24.64 -2.04 -9.66
CA LEU A 98 -24.24 -3.28 -10.33
C LEU A 98 -24.36 -4.49 -9.41
N ALA A 99 -24.02 -4.35 -8.13
CA ALA A 99 -23.93 -5.45 -7.18
C ALA A 99 -25.20 -5.69 -6.36
N LEU A 100 -25.99 -4.65 -6.09
CA LEU A 100 -27.13 -4.69 -5.16
C LEU A 100 -28.50 -4.47 -5.83
N ARG A 101 -28.55 -4.40 -7.16
CA ARG A 101 -29.84 -4.44 -7.87
C ARG A 101 -30.46 -5.83 -7.73
N HIS A 102 -31.58 -5.89 -7.03
CA HIS A 102 -32.60 -6.91 -7.26
C HIS A 102 -33.33 -6.63 -8.57
#